data_AF-A0A0F9D5T8-F1
#
_entry.id   AF-A0A0F9D5T8-F1
#
_cell.length_a   1.000
_cell.length_b   1.000
_cell.length_c   1.000
_cell.angle_alpha   90.00
_cell.angle_beta   90.00
_cell.angle_gamma   90.00
#
_symmetry.space_group_name_H-M   'P 1'
#
loop_
_entity.id
_entity.type
_entity.pdbx_description
1 polymer ?
#
loop_
_entity_poly.entity_id
_entity_poly.type
_entity_poly.pdbx_seq_one_letter_code
_entity_poly.pdbx_strand_id
1 'polypeptide(L)'
;MDCDQVGELLDAYALGAAEADEAARLEEHVADCVRCWSSLNEAQQAAAAIALSTAFQRAPASLRNRILAETEQGERLGVPKLMQL
;
A
#
# COMPACT_ATOMS: atom_id res chain seq x y z
N MET A 1 -13.42 12.09 -9.26
CA MET A 1 -12.21 12.93 -9.26
C MET A 1 -11.73 13.04 -10.71
N ASP A 2 -11.15 14.15 -11.12
CA ASP A 2 -10.55 14.29 -12.46
C ASP A 2 -9.06 13.91 -12.50
N CYS A 3 -8.45 13.91 -13.68
CA CYS A 3 -7.04 13.51 -13.84
C CYS A 3 -6.06 14.46 -13.13
N ASP A 4 -6.39 15.74 -13.03
CA ASP A 4 -5.49 16.73 -12.45
C ASP A 4 -5.47 16.56 -10.92
N GLN A 5 -6.67 16.42 -10.32
CA GLN A 5 -6.83 16.09 -8.91
C GLN A 5 -6.17 14.75 -8.53
N VAL A 6 -6.25 13.72 -9.39
CA VAL A 6 -5.53 12.47 -9.17
C VAL A 6 -4.02 12.71 -9.18
N GLY A 7 -3.52 13.47 -10.16
CA GLY A 7 -2.10 13.79 -10.30
C GLY A 7 -1.50 14.42 -9.04
N GLU A 8 -2.24 15.30 -8.37
CA GLU A 8 -1.83 15.94 -7.11
C GLU A 8 -1.69 14.95 -5.94
N LEU A 9 -2.39 13.81 -6.00
CA LEU A 9 -2.46 12.82 -4.91
C LEU A 9 -1.58 11.59 -5.14
N LEU A 10 -1.07 11.35 -6.36
CA LEU A 10 -0.36 10.11 -6.71
C LEU A 10 0.82 9.81 -5.78
N ASP A 11 1.65 10.80 -5.49
CA ASP A 11 2.84 10.61 -4.65
C ASP A 11 2.46 10.37 -3.18
N ALA A 12 1.48 11.11 -2.67
CA ALA A 12 0.97 10.92 -1.31
C ALA A 12 0.35 9.52 -1.16
N TYR A 13 -0.45 9.08 -2.12
CA TYR A 13 -1.02 7.74 -2.15
C TYR A 13 0.08 6.66 -2.25
N ALA A 14 1.06 6.82 -3.14
CA ALA A 14 2.16 5.87 -3.29
C ALA A 14 3.02 5.73 -2.02
N LEU A 15 3.11 6.77 -1.21
CA LEU A 15 3.79 6.77 0.09
C LEU A 15 2.90 6.30 1.26
N GLY A 16 1.63 5.98 1.01
CA GLY A 16 0.66 5.62 2.06
C GLY A 16 0.27 6.79 2.96
N ALA A 17 0.37 8.02 2.45
CA ALA A 17 0.12 9.28 3.16
C ALA A 17 -1.15 10.01 2.71
N ALA A 18 -1.89 9.48 1.72
CA ALA A 18 -3.21 9.99 1.35
C ALA A 18 -4.26 9.62 2.41
N GLU A 19 -5.24 10.50 2.61
CA GLU A 19 -6.36 10.20 3.50
C GLU A 19 -7.24 9.10 2.91
N ALA A 20 -7.97 8.38 3.77
CA ALA A 20 -8.71 7.18 3.35
C ALA A 20 -9.79 7.46 2.29
N ASP A 21 -10.46 8.61 2.36
CA ASP A 21 -11.46 9.03 1.38
C ASP A 21 -10.82 9.54 0.07
N GLU A 22 -9.65 10.17 0.13
CA GLU A 22 -8.85 10.56 -1.04
C GLU A 22 -8.35 9.33 -1.79
N ALA A 23 -7.80 8.35 -1.06
CA ALA A 23 -7.34 7.07 -1.58
C ALA A 23 -8.46 6.34 -2.33
N ALA A 24 -9.64 6.19 -1.70
CA ALA A 24 -10.78 5.52 -2.32
C ALA A 24 -11.23 6.20 -3.63
N ARG A 25 -11.25 7.54 -3.67
CA ARG A 25 -11.63 8.31 -4.86
C ARG A 25 -10.59 8.25 -5.98
N LEU A 26 -9.31 8.17 -5.62
CA LEU A 26 -8.22 7.96 -6.57
C LEU A 26 -8.29 6.55 -7.17
N GLU A 27 -8.48 5.53 -6.34
CA GLU A 27 -8.61 4.12 -6.75
C GLU A 27 -9.77 3.93 -7.73
N GLU A 28 -10.93 4.55 -7.46
CA GLU A 28 -12.08 4.54 -8.37
C GLU A 28 -11.72 5.12 -9.75
N HIS A 29 -11.00 6.23 -9.79
CA HIS A 29 -10.60 6.85 -11.06
C HIS A 29 -9.56 6.00 -11.83
N VAL A 30 -8.55 5.48 -11.12
CA VAL A 30 -7.45 4.73 -11.72
C VAL A 30 -7.92 3.38 -12.29
N ALA A 31 -9.01 2.81 -11.77
CA ALA A 31 -9.61 1.59 -12.30
C ALA A 31 -9.98 1.69 -13.80
N ASP A 32 -10.42 2.87 -14.25
CA ASP A 32 -10.91 3.08 -15.61
C ASP A 32 -10.03 4.02 -16.46
N CYS A 33 -8.98 4.62 -15.88
CA CYS A 33 -8.13 5.61 -16.55
C CYS A 33 -6.70 5.11 -16.74
N VAL A 34 -6.38 4.61 -17.95
CA VAL A 34 -5.05 4.08 -18.31
C VAL A 34 -3.93 5.11 -18.09
N ARG A 35 -4.17 6.40 -18.33
CA ARG A 35 -3.19 7.47 -18.09
C ARG A 35 -2.82 7.53 -16.61
N CYS A 36 -3.83 7.65 -15.75
CA CYS A 36 -3.62 7.76 -14.30
C CYS A 36 -3.07 6.46 -13.71
N TRP A 37 -3.44 5.30 -14.26
CA TRP A 37 -2.84 4.01 -13.90
C TRP A 37 -1.33 3.98 -14.19
N SER A 38 -0.90 4.44 -15.37
CA SER A 38 0.52 4.53 -15.72
C SER A 38 1.28 5.44 -14.76
N SER A 39 0.72 6.63 -14.47
CA SER A 39 1.34 7.59 -13.55
C SER A 39 1.38 7.07 -12.11
N LEU A 40 0.36 6.33 -11.65
CA LEU A 40 0.38 5.66 -10.35
C LEU A 40 1.49 4.61 -10.28
N ASN A 41 1.65 3.81 -11.33
CA ASN A 41 2.72 2.81 -11.40
C ASN A 41 4.12 3.46 -11.35
N GLU A 42 4.31 4.61 -12.00
CA GLU A 42 5.55 5.39 -11.91
C GLU A 42 5.81 5.92 -10.49
N ALA A 43 4.79 6.51 -9.85
CA ALA A 43 4.88 6.99 -8.47
C ALA A 43 5.21 5.86 -7.47
N GLN A 44 4.59 4.69 -7.62
CA GLN A 44 4.87 3.51 -6.80
C GLN A 44 6.30 2.99 -6.98
N GLN A 45 6.84 3.01 -8.20
CA GLN A 45 8.23 2.65 -8.43
C GLN A 45 9.20 3.63 -7.76
N ALA A 46 8.92 4.92 -7.83
CA ALA A 46 9.70 5.94 -7.13
C ALA A 46 9.66 5.74 -5.61
N ALA A 47 8.47 5.49 -5.04
CA ALA A 47 8.31 5.18 -3.62
C ALA A 47 9.09 3.93 -3.20
N ALA A 48 9.05 2.86 -4.01
CA ALA A 48 9.83 1.64 -3.76
C ALA A 48 11.34 1.88 -3.80
N ALA A 49 11.82 2.73 -4.71
CA ALA A 49 13.25 3.08 -4.79
C ALA A 49 13.74 3.81 -3.54
N ILE A 50 12.90 4.63 -2.89
CA ILE A 50 13.24 5.29 -1.62
C ILE A 50 13.52 4.25 -0.53
N ALA A 51 12.74 3.17 -0.46
CA ALA A 51 12.97 2.11 0.53
C ALA A 51 14.37 1.47 0.40
N LEU A 52 14.90 1.39 -0.83
CA LEU A 52 16.24 0.87 -1.12
C LEU A 52 17.37 1.88 -0.84
N SER A 53 17.05 3.16 -0.65
CA SER A 53 18.04 4.22 -0.40
C SER A 53 18.52 4.30 1.05
N THR A 54 17.83 3.63 1.97
CA THR A 54 18.11 3.71 3.41
C THR A 54 18.79 2.45 3.92
N ALA A 55 19.66 2.60 4.92
CA ALA A 55 20.32 1.46 5.54
C ALA A 55 19.31 0.63 6.37
N PHE A 56 19.09 -0.61 5.97
CA PHE A 56 18.25 -1.56 6.70
C PHE A 56 18.70 -1.68 8.17
N GLN A 57 17.79 -1.38 9.09
CA GLN A 57 18.01 -1.57 10.52
C GLN A 57 17.66 -3.00 10.93
N ARG A 58 18.51 -3.62 11.75
CA ARG A 58 18.24 -4.97 12.26
C ARG A 58 17.05 -4.91 13.22
N ALA A 59 15.97 -5.62 12.88
CA ALA A 59 14.82 -5.79 13.77
C ALA A 59 15.20 -6.58 15.05
N PRO A 60 14.56 -6.30 16.20
CA PRO A 60 14.69 -7.13 17.40
C PRO A 60 14.27 -8.58 17.11
N ALA A 61 15.02 -9.56 17.62
CA ALA A 61 14.74 -10.97 17.38
C ALA A 61 13.34 -11.41 17.83
N SER A 62 12.79 -10.78 18.86
CA SER A 62 11.45 -11.04 19.38
C SER A 62 10.32 -10.53 18.48
N LEU A 63 10.60 -9.59 17.56
CA LEU A 63 9.56 -8.96 16.74
C LEU A 63 8.88 -9.97 15.82
N ARG A 64 9.65 -10.90 15.24
CA ARG A 64 9.10 -11.96 14.39
C ARG A 64 8.06 -12.80 15.12
N ASN A 65 8.40 -13.27 16.32
CA ASN A 65 7.50 -14.11 17.11
C ASN A 65 6.24 -13.36 17.52
N ARG A 66 6.35 -12.06 17.83
CA ARG A 66 5.19 -11.21 18.15
C ARG A 66 4.26 -11.04 16.97
N ILE A 67 4.80 -10.76 15.77
CA ILE A 67 4.00 -10.61 14.55
C ILE A 67 3.24 -11.91 14.25
N LEU A 68 3.94 -13.06 14.24
CA LEU A 68 3.31 -14.35 13.95
C LEU A 68 2.23 -14.72 14.96
N ALA A 69 2.50 -14.49 16.25
CA ALA A 69 1.50 -14.74 17.29
C ALA A 69 0.24 -13.90 17.07
N GLU A 70 0.36 -12.63 16.70
CA GLU A 70 -0.79 -11.76 16.46
C GLU A 70 -1.62 -12.20 15.24
N THR A 71 -0.98 -12.64 14.16
CA THR A 71 -1.68 -13.15 12.97
C THR A 71 -2.44 -14.44 13.28
N GLU A 72 -1.86 -15.35 14.07
CA GLU A 72 -2.51 -16.58 14.53
C GLU A 72 -3.73 -16.31 15.44
N GLN A 73 -3.73 -15.20 16.19
CA GLN A 73 -4.91 -14.76 16.96
C GLN A 73 -5.96 -14.12 16.06
N GLY A 74 -5.56 -13.35 15.04
CA GLY A 74 -6.46 -12.75 14.06
C GLY A 74 -7.19 -13.76 13.17
N GLU A 75 -6.52 -14.83 12.75
CA GLU A 75 -7.15 -15.96 12.03
C GLU A 75 -8.26 -16.63 12.85
N ARG A 76 -8.10 -16.69 14.18
CA ARG A 76 -9.13 -17.22 15.11
C ARG A 76 -10.34 -16.30 15.25
N LEU A 77 -10.22 -15.03 14.88
CA LEU A 77 -11.28 -14.02 14.97
C LEU A 77 -12.08 -13.82 13.66
N GLY A 78 -11.90 -14.68 12.66
CA GLY A 78 -12.83 -14.80 11.53
C GLY A 78 -12.35 -14.22 10.20
N VAL A 79 -11.06 -14.31 9.88
CA VAL A 79 -10.61 -14.16 8.48
C VAL A 79 -10.86 -15.49 7.76
N PRO A 80 -11.72 -15.55 6.72
CA PRO A 80 -11.95 -16.79 5.98
C PRO A 80 -10.64 -17.28 5.38
N LYS A 81 -10.35 -18.57 5.58
CA LYS A 81 -9.20 -19.29 5.05
C LYS A 81 -9.07 -18.99 3.56
N LEU A 82 -8.08 -18.18 3.15
CA LEU A 82 -7.76 -18.02 1.73
C LEU A 82 -7.50 -19.41 1.17
N MET A 83 -8.23 -19.73 0.10
CA MET A 83 -8.24 -21.02 -0.61
C MET A 83 -6.84 -21.63 -0.68
N GLN A 84 -6.70 -22.78 0.00
CA GLN A 84 -5.65 -23.75 -0.30
C GLN A 84 -6.01 -24.38 -1.64
N LEU A 85 -5.25 -24.05 -2.70
CA LEU A 85 -5.19 -24.81 -3.95
C LEU A 85 -4.17 -25.94 -3.79
#